data_AF-A0A2E1FT86-F1
#
_entry.id   AF-A0A2E1FT86-F1
#
_cell.length_a   1.000
_cell.length_b   1.000
_cell.length_c   1.000
_cell.angle_alpha   90.00
_cell.angle_beta   90.00
_cell.angle_gamma   90.00
#
_symmetry.space_group_name_H-M   'P 1'
#
loop_
_entity.id
_entity.type
_entity.pdbx_description
1 polymer ?
#
loop_
_entity_poly.entity_id
_entity_poly.type
_entity_poly.pdbx_seq_one_letter_code
_entity_poly.pdbx_strand_id
1 'polypeptide(L)'
;MERDHEFYRTIKSIAKHLRDDLGVKNVSMLSFVNDDMKNTPGWLVRKLGGGFFCKSDLNWYGRPINEVQQFVESDFDILIDLELEPVLPLKYILKSSNAKMKVGPQQLDFPSDYDINIGISPVVKSLENGVDKNDDMAIWKEQTERTFHFITEANIQ
;
A
#
# COMPACT_ATOMS: atom_id res chain seq x y z
N MET A 1 -13.49 -2.40 2.58
CA MET A 1 -12.76 -3.53 1.98
C MET A 1 -12.43 -4.55 3.06
N GLU A 2 -13.03 -5.73 3.00
CA GLU A 2 -12.66 -6.84 3.88
C GLU A 2 -11.31 -7.37 3.36
N ARG A 3 -10.20 -6.89 3.94
CA ARG A 3 -8.84 -7.25 3.52
C ARG A 3 -8.54 -8.67 3.97
N ASP A 4 -8.90 -9.59 3.10
CA ASP A 4 -8.88 -11.02 3.35
C ASP A 4 -7.56 -11.68 2.95
N HIS A 5 -7.57 -13.01 2.97
CA HIS A 5 -6.41 -13.81 2.63
C HIS A 5 -6.02 -13.69 1.13
N GLU A 6 -6.97 -13.40 0.23
CA GLU A 6 -6.70 -13.24 -1.20
C GLU A 6 -5.92 -11.95 -1.45
N PHE A 7 -6.38 -10.83 -0.87
CA PHE A 7 -5.66 -9.56 -0.93
C PHE A 7 -4.19 -9.72 -0.50
N TYR A 8 -3.97 -10.38 0.64
CA TYR A 8 -2.62 -10.63 1.16
C TYR A 8 -1.78 -11.51 0.24
N ARG A 9 -2.39 -12.48 -0.45
CA ARG A 9 -1.69 -13.32 -1.45
C ARG A 9 -1.28 -12.52 -2.67
N THR A 10 -2.14 -11.63 -3.17
CA THR A 10 -1.83 -10.74 -4.29
C THR A 10 -0.60 -9.87 -3.98
N ILE A 11 -0.60 -9.21 -2.83
CA ILE A 11 0.53 -8.37 -2.37
C ILE A 11 1.82 -9.19 -2.26
N LYS A 12 1.75 -10.41 -1.72
CA LYS A 12 2.92 -11.31 -1.69
C LYS A 12 3.40 -11.72 -3.07
N SER A 13 2.49 -11.97 -4.00
CA SER A 13 2.83 -12.33 -5.39
C SER A 13 3.57 -11.20 -6.08
N ILE A 14 3.08 -9.97 -5.91
CA ILE A 14 3.73 -8.75 -6.39
C ILE A 14 5.15 -8.62 -5.85
N ALA A 15 5.32 -8.74 -4.52
CA ALA A 15 6.65 -8.62 -3.92
C ALA A 15 7.60 -9.73 -4.36
N LYS A 16 7.07 -10.93 -4.66
CA LYS A 16 7.85 -12.03 -5.25
C LYS A 16 8.28 -11.68 -6.68
N HIS A 17 7.38 -11.18 -7.51
CA HIS A 17 7.67 -10.74 -8.87
C HIS A 17 8.78 -9.67 -8.93
N LEU A 18 8.69 -8.64 -8.07
CA LEU A 18 9.72 -7.61 -7.97
C LEU A 18 11.12 -8.19 -7.65
N ARG A 19 11.20 -9.15 -6.72
CA ARG A 19 12.48 -9.76 -6.33
C ARG A 19 13.01 -10.71 -7.38
N ASP A 20 12.17 -11.64 -7.82
CA ASP A 20 12.61 -12.82 -8.57
C ASP A 20 12.73 -12.52 -10.07
N ASP A 21 11.80 -11.73 -10.61
CA ASP A 21 11.71 -11.48 -12.05
C ASP A 21 12.35 -10.14 -12.44
N LEU A 22 12.25 -9.13 -11.57
CA LEU A 22 12.82 -7.79 -11.80
C LEU A 22 14.14 -7.55 -11.04
N GLY A 23 14.60 -8.51 -10.23
CA GLY A 23 15.90 -8.44 -9.55
C GLY A 23 16.01 -7.37 -8.46
N VAL A 24 14.89 -6.84 -7.96
CA VAL A 24 14.88 -5.82 -6.91
C VAL A 24 15.40 -6.43 -5.60
N LYS A 25 16.56 -5.95 -5.15
CA LYS A 25 17.28 -6.52 -4.00
C LYS A 25 16.50 -6.41 -2.69
N ASN A 26 15.88 -5.25 -2.45
CA ASN A 26 15.20 -4.92 -1.21
C ASN A 26 13.73 -4.62 -1.48
N VAL A 27 12.86 -5.57 -1.15
CA VAL A 27 11.41 -5.40 -1.25
C VAL A 27 10.80 -5.63 0.13
N SER A 28 10.15 -4.58 0.64
CA SER A 28 9.47 -4.59 1.94
C SER A 28 8.01 -4.21 1.77
N MET A 29 7.14 -4.83 2.56
CA MET A 29 5.71 -4.53 2.60
C MET A 29 5.30 -4.18 4.03
N LEU A 30 4.42 -3.18 4.18
CA LEU A 30 3.83 -2.82 5.46
C LEU A 30 2.32 -2.60 5.28
N SER A 31 1.52 -3.21 6.15
CA SER A 31 0.06 -3.07 6.12
C SER A 31 -0.50 -2.58 7.46
N PHE A 32 -1.66 -1.93 7.42
CA PHE A 32 -2.40 -1.55 8.62
C PHE A 32 -3.62 -2.45 8.81
N VAL A 33 -3.79 -2.99 10.02
CA VAL A 33 -4.99 -3.74 10.41
C VAL A 33 -5.80 -2.88 11.38
N ASN A 34 -7.04 -2.57 11.01
CA ASN A 34 -7.94 -1.76 11.84
C ASN A 34 -8.62 -2.61 12.93
N ASP A 35 -7.83 -3.40 13.65
CA ASP A 35 -8.27 -4.21 14.78
C ASP A 35 -7.10 -4.38 15.77
N ASP A 36 -7.37 -4.94 16.94
CA ASP A 36 -6.35 -5.31 17.90
C ASP A 36 -5.55 -6.53 17.42
N MET A 37 -4.27 -6.61 17.78
CA MET A 37 -3.39 -7.74 17.45
C MET A 37 -4.00 -9.12 17.74
N LYS A 38 -4.72 -9.27 18.85
CA LYS A 38 -5.37 -10.52 19.27
C LYS A 38 -6.48 -11.00 18.32
N ASN A 39 -7.05 -10.09 17.52
CA ASN A 39 -8.11 -10.38 16.57
C ASN A 39 -7.56 -10.62 15.16
N THR A 40 -6.23 -10.51 14.98
CA THR A 40 -5.63 -10.73 13.67
C THR A 40 -5.64 -12.20 13.28
N PRO A 41 -5.93 -12.54 12.01
CA PRO A 41 -5.96 -13.92 11.57
C PRO A 41 -4.57 -14.57 11.65
N GLY A 42 -4.50 -15.85 12.04
CA GLY A 42 -3.21 -16.56 12.18
C GLY A 42 -2.39 -16.72 10.89
N TRP A 43 -2.99 -16.48 9.71
CA TRP A 43 -2.27 -16.44 8.43
C TRP A 43 -1.51 -15.12 8.20
N LEU A 44 -1.86 -14.05 8.92
CA LEU A 44 -1.20 -12.76 8.87
C LEU A 44 -0.04 -12.75 9.86
N VAL A 45 1.14 -13.09 9.37
CA VAL A 45 2.35 -13.23 10.20
C VAL A 45 3.39 -12.20 9.79
N ARG A 46 3.98 -11.52 10.78
CA ARG A 46 5.15 -10.63 10.57
C ARG A 46 6.35 -11.47 10.15
N LYS A 47 6.94 -11.19 8.98
CA LYS A 47 8.12 -11.89 8.43
C LYS A 47 9.15 -10.89 7.90
N LEU A 48 10.36 -11.36 7.62
CA LEU A 48 11.38 -10.53 6.96
C LEU A 48 10.84 -10.01 5.61
N GLY A 49 10.95 -8.70 5.36
CA GLY A 49 10.42 -8.06 4.15
C GLY A 49 8.88 -7.89 4.11
N GLY A 50 8.17 -8.19 5.19
CA GLY A 50 6.71 -8.02 5.25
C GLY A 50 6.16 -7.93 6.67
N GLY A 51 5.61 -6.78 7.02
CA GLY A 51 5.06 -6.51 8.35
C GLY A 51 3.63 -5.97 8.30
N PHE A 52 3.01 -5.91 9.49
CA PHE A 52 1.78 -5.15 9.69
C PHE A 52 1.78 -4.54 11.08
N PHE A 53 1.05 -3.46 11.24
CA PHE A 53 0.75 -2.84 12.52
C PHE A 53 -0.76 -2.70 12.69
N CYS A 54 -1.20 -2.70 13.94
CA CYS A 54 -2.59 -2.78 14.36
C CYS A 54 -3.07 -1.48 14.97
N LYS A 55 -4.37 -1.41 15.28
CA LYS A 55 -4.94 -0.28 16.02
C LYS A 55 -4.32 -0.16 17.43
N SER A 56 -3.97 -1.29 18.04
CA SER A 56 -3.24 -1.36 19.32
C SER A 56 -1.87 -0.70 19.29
N ASP A 57 -1.31 -0.50 18.10
CA ASP A 57 0.05 -0.01 17.88
C ASP A 57 0.07 1.52 17.67
N LEU A 58 -1.12 2.15 17.73
CA LEU A 58 -1.32 3.58 17.56
C LEU A 58 -1.41 4.28 18.91
N ASN A 59 -0.82 5.47 19.01
CA ASN A 59 -1.10 6.39 20.11
C ASN A 59 -2.46 7.09 19.93
N TRP A 60 -2.83 7.93 20.90
CA TRP A 60 -4.11 8.67 20.87
C TRP A 60 -4.25 9.66 19.72
N TYR A 61 -3.13 10.07 19.08
CA TYR A 61 -3.13 10.88 17.87
C TYR A 61 -3.25 10.04 16.58
N GLY A 62 -3.43 8.73 16.70
CA GLY A 62 -3.48 7.80 15.56
C GLY A 62 -2.12 7.52 14.93
N ARG A 63 -1.01 7.88 15.59
CA ARG A 63 0.34 7.67 15.07
C ARG A 63 0.90 6.33 15.54
N PRO A 64 1.48 5.52 14.63
CA PRO A 64 2.21 4.32 15.02
C PRO A 64 3.47 4.69 15.81
N ILE A 65 3.73 3.99 16.92
CA ILE A 65 4.80 4.38 17.87
C ILE A 65 6.11 3.60 17.72
N ASN A 66 6.09 2.29 17.50
CA ASN A 66 7.31 1.47 17.58
C ASN A 66 7.53 0.53 16.38
N GLU A 67 6.48 -0.12 15.86
CA GLU A 67 6.66 -1.22 14.90
C GLU A 67 6.94 -0.80 13.46
N VAL A 68 7.02 0.51 13.22
CA VAL A 68 7.12 1.08 11.87
C VAL A 68 8.42 1.85 11.64
N GLN A 69 9.19 2.13 12.69
CA GLN A 69 10.35 3.00 12.62
C GLN A 69 11.39 2.50 11.61
N GLN A 70 11.71 1.21 11.64
CA GLN A 70 12.63 0.60 10.68
C GLN A 70 12.16 0.79 9.24
N PHE A 71 10.85 0.67 8.97
CA PHE A 71 10.29 0.86 7.63
C PHE A 71 10.38 2.33 7.21
N VAL A 72 10.07 3.26 8.11
CA VAL A 72 10.13 4.70 7.86
C VAL A 72 11.56 5.18 7.57
N GLU A 73 12.53 4.69 8.34
CA GLU A 73 13.94 5.07 8.24
C GLU A 73 14.68 4.38 7.09
N SER A 74 14.09 3.35 6.47
CA SER A 74 14.69 2.67 5.33
C SER A 74 14.78 3.60 4.11
N ASP A 75 15.97 3.68 3.51
CA ASP A 75 16.25 4.47 2.31
C ASP A 75 15.75 3.78 1.04
N PHE A 76 14.43 3.58 0.93
CA PHE A 76 13.82 3.03 -0.28
C PHE A 76 14.01 3.99 -1.45
N ASP A 77 14.36 3.46 -2.62
CA ASP A 77 14.35 4.28 -3.85
C ASP A 77 12.91 4.68 -4.20
N ILE A 78 11.94 3.78 -3.99
CA ILE A 78 10.52 3.99 -4.26
C ILE A 78 9.68 3.42 -3.13
N LEU A 79 8.74 4.23 -2.61
CA LEU A 79 7.64 3.79 -1.75
C LEU A 79 6.34 3.89 -2.54
N ILE A 80 5.62 2.76 -2.63
CA ILE A 80 4.37 2.64 -3.37
C ILE A 80 3.22 2.55 -2.37
N ASP A 81 2.31 3.51 -2.42
CA ASP A 81 1.03 3.47 -1.73
C ASP A 81 -0.01 2.80 -2.63
N LEU A 82 -0.67 1.78 -2.09
CA LEU A 82 -1.69 1.01 -2.80
C LEU A 82 -3.10 1.30 -2.27
N GLU A 83 -3.26 2.24 -1.35
CA GLU A 83 -4.57 2.60 -0.80
C GLU A 83 -5.30 3.57 -1.74
N LEU A 84 -6.47 3.16 -2.25
CA LEU A 84 -7.30 4.05 -3.09
C LEU A 84 -7.83 5.24 -2.28
N GLU A 85 -8.25 4.95 -1.04
CA GLU A 85 -8.76 5.94 -0.09
C GLU A 85 -7.74 6.18 1.04
N PRO A 86 -7.68 7.39 1.60
CA PRO A 86 -6.66 7.73 2.59
C PRO A 86 -6.85 6.97 3.91
N VAL A 87 -5.85 6.18 4.28
CA VAL A 87 -5.76 5.49 5.58
C VAL A 87 -4.80 6.26 6.49
N LEU A 88 -5.31 7.00 7.47
CA LEU A 88 -4.51 7.95 8.28
C LEU A 88 -3.21 7.37 8.87
N PRO A 89 -3.19 6.16 9.47
CA PRO A 89 -1.94 5.60 9.97
C PRO A 89 -0.93 5.29 8.87
N LEU A 90 -1.37 4.86 7.67
CA LEU A 90 -0.49 4.64 6.53
C LEU A 90 -0.03 5.96 5.90
N LYS A 91 -0.88 6.99 5.89
CA LYS A 91 -0.49 8.35 5.49
C LYS A 91 0.60 8.92 6.39
N TYR A 92 0.57 8.61 7.68
CA TYR A 92 1.67 8.97 8.57
C TYR A 92 2.97 8.29 8.13
N ILE A 93 2.96 6.98 7.84
CA ILE A 93 4.14 6.26 7.31
C ILE A 93 4.64 6.88 6.01
N LEU A 94 3.74 7.12 5.05
CA LEU A 94 4.05 7.71 3.75
C LEU A 94 4.76 9.05 3.95
N LYS A 95 4.23 9.93 4.79
CA LYS A 95 4.80 11.27 5.04
C LYS A 95 6.12 11.21 5.80
N SER A 96 6.24 10.31 6.77
CA SER A 96 7.45 10.18 7.57
C SER A 96 8.58 9.45 6.86
N SER A 97 8.30 8.62 5.85
CA SER A 97 9.30 7.78 5.19
C SER A 97 10.39 8.58 4.48
N ASN A 98 11.63 8.10 4.60
CA ASN A 98 12.83 8.57 3.90
C ASN A 98 12.91 8.15 2.42
N ALA A 99 11.88 7.49 1.89
CA ALA A 99 11.87 7.06 0.50
C ALA A 99 12.12 8.23 -0.46
N LYS A 100 12.99 8.02 -1.46
CA LYS A 100 13.42 9.06 -2.41
C LYS A 100 12.30 9.46 -3.38
N MET A 101 11.36 8.55 -3.62
CA MET A 101 10.18 8.79 -4.46
C MET A 101 8.96 8.10 -3.86
N LYS A 102 7.82 8.80 -3.84
CA LYS A 102 6.54 8.32 -3.34
C LYS A 102 5.53 8.29 -4.48
N VAL A 103 5.00 7.10 -4.75
CA VAL A 103 4.07 6.83 -5.85
C VAL A 103 2.77 6.31 -5.26
N GLY A 104 1.64 6.77 -5.76
CA GLY A 104 0.35 6.27 -5.31
C GLY A 104 -0.79 6.67 -6.23
N PRO A 105 -2.01 6.17 -5.99
CA PRO A 105 -3.18 6.59 -6.73
C PRO A 105 -3.50 8.06 -6.43
N GLN A 106 -4.08 8.75 -7.42
CA GLN A 106 -4.54 10.12 -7.25
C GLN A 106 -5.60 10.21 -6.15
N GLN A 107 -5.31 10.97 -5.10
CA GLN A 107 -6.23 11.28 -4.00
C GLN A 107 -6.50 12.79 -3.96
N LEU A 108 -7.76 13.17 -4.17
CA LEU A 108 -8.15 14.58 -4.36
C LEU A 108 -7.89 15.46 -3.12
N ASP A 109 -8.05 14.90 -1.93
CA ASP A 109 -7.82 15.60 -0.66
C ASP A 109 -6.33 15.68 -0.29
N PHE A 110 -5.48 14.87 -0.93
CA PHE A 110 -4.05 14.74 -0.62
C PHE A 110 -3.15 14.72 -1.87
N PRO A 111 -3.31 15.66 -2.83
CA PRO A 111 -2.66 15.57 -4.14
C PRO A 111 -1.14 15.73 -4.07
N SER A 112 -0.62 16.37 -3.01
CA SER A 112 0.80 16.64 -2.79
C SER A 112 1.53 15.55 -2.00
N ASP A 113 0.85 14.46 -1.63
CA ASP A 113 1.47 13.39 -0.85
C ASP A 113 2.39 12.48 -1.70
N TYR A 114 2.27 12.55 -3.02
CA TYR A 114 2.99 11.71 -3.96
C TYR A 114 3.80 12.58 -4.94
N ASP A 115 5.02 12.14 -5.24
CA ASP A 115 5.82 12.70 -6.34
C ASP A 115 5.20 12.30 -7.69
N ILE A 116 4.60 11.10 -7.75
CA ILE A 116 3.90 10.58 -8.92
C ILE A 116 2.51 10.10 -8.51
N ASN A 117 1.50 10.75 -9.09
CA ASN A 117 0.10 10.37 -8.94
C ASN A 117 -0.33 9.50 -10.13
N ILE A 118 -0.69 8.24 -9.87
CA ILE A 118 -1.33 7.37 -10.85
C ILE A 118 -2.80 7.80 -10.92
N GLY A 119 -3.19 8.44 -12.02
CA GLY A 119 -4.55 8.99 -12.18
C GLY A 119 -5.65 7.96 -11.94
N ILE A 120 -6.85 8.42 -11.64
CA ILE A 120 -8.01 7.58 -11.28
C ILE A 120 -8.35 6.55 -12.38
N SER A 121 -8.70 5.32 -11.98
CA SER A 121 -9.09 4.25 -12.89
C SER A 121 -10.27 4.66 -13.76
N PRO A 122 -10.26 4.32 -15.06
CA PRO A 122 -11.44 4.46 -15.90
C PRO A 122 -12.66 3.76 -15.27
N VAL A 123 -12.46 2.60 -14.63
CA VAL A 123 -13.52 1.86 -13.92
C VAL A 123 -14.13 2.70 -12.80
N VAL A 124 -13.33 3.42 -12.01
CA VAL A 124 -13.83 4.32 -10.95
C VAL A 124 -14.69 5.44 -11.53
N LYS A 125 -14.28 6.07 -12.64
CA LYS A 125 -15.08 7.11 -13.32
C LYS A 125 -16.40 6.59 -13.88
N SER A 126 -16.46 5.33 -14.32
CA SER A 126 -17.72 4.72 -14.76
C SER A 126 -18.68 4.43 -13.59
N LEU A 127 -18.16 4.15 -12.39
CA LEU A 127 -18.96 3.83 -11.20
C LEU A 127 -19.55 5.06 -10.49
N GLU A 128 -18.91 6.24 -10.61
CA GLU A 128 -19.49 7.51 -10.15
C GLU A 128 -20.83 7.84 -10.84
N ASN A 129 -21.10 7.24 -12.02
CA ASN A 129 -22.30 7.49 -12.83
C ASN A 129 -23.43 6.45 -12.66
N GLY A 130 -23.30 5.47 -11.76
CA GLY A 130 -24.34 4.46 -11.55
C GLY A 130 -23.83 3.26 -10.76
N VAL A 131 -24.43 3.06 -9.59
CA VAL A 131 -23.93 2.19 -8.50
C VAL A 131 -23.88 0.71 -8.89
N ASP A 132 -22.69 0.11 -8.75
CA ASP A 132 -22.57 -1.14 -7.99
C ASP A 132 -21.30 -1.11 -7.12
N LYS A 133 -21.45 -1.22 -5.79
CA LYS A 133 -20.36 -1.28 -4.80
C LYS A 133 -19.70 -2.67 -4.75
N ASN A 134 -20.11 -3.57 -5.65
CA ASN A 134 -19.75 -4.98 -5.59
C ASN A 134 -18.34 -5.31 -6.10
N ASP A 135 -17.52 -4.35 -6.54
CA ASP A 135 -16.18 -4.70 -7.02
C ASP A 135 -15.05 -3.74 -6.59
N ASP A 136 -15.07 -3.29 -5.33
CA ASP A 136 -13.95 -2.58 -4.70
C ASP A 136 -12.60 -3.29 -4.91
N MET A 137 -12.62 -4.63 -4.95
CA MET A 137 -11.42 -5.45 -5.14
C MET A 137 -10.93 -5.44 -6.59
N ALA A 138 -11.78 -5.53 -7.62
CA ALA A 138 -11.30 -5.39 -9.00
C ALA A 138 -10.82 -3.99 -9.30
N ILE A 139 -11.47 -2.95 -8.76
CA ILE A 139 -10.97 -1.58 -8.86
C ILE A 139 -9.57 -1.49 -8.27
N TRP A 140 -9.39 -2.02 -7.06
CA TRP A 140 -8.09 -2.03 -6.40
C TRP A 140 -7.04 -2.82 -7.21
N LYS A 141 -7.41 -3.99 -7.74
CA LYS A 141 -6.52 -4.81 -8.59
C LYS A 141 -6.11 -4.08 -9.86
N GLU A 142 -7.05 -3.50 -10.59
CA GLU A 142 -6.78 -2.71 -11.81
C GLU A 142 -5.85 -1.54 -11.51
N GLN A 143 -6.11 -0.80 -10.44
CA GLN A 143 -5.28 0.34 -10.02
C GLN A 143 -3.87 -0.08 -9.62
N THR A 144 -3.77 -1.20 -8.92
CA THR A 144 -2.49 -1.83 -8.56
C THR A 144 -1.73 -2.22 -9.82
N GLU A 145 -2.37 -2.90 -10.77
CA GLU A 145 -1.77 -3.28 -12.06
C GLU A 145 -1.29 -2.07 -12.85
N ARG A 146 -2.08 -0.98 -12.91
CA ARG A 146 -1.67 0.27 -13.57
C ARG A 146 -0.43 0.88 -12.91
N THR A 147 -0.36 0.86 -11.59
CA THR A 147 0.79 1.33 -10.82
C THR A 147 2.03 0.48 -11.12
N PHE A 148 1.89 -0.84 -11.15
CA PHE A 148 3.00 -1.74 -11.48
C PHE A 148 3.46 -1.58 -12.92
N HIS A 149 2.53 -1.49 -13.86
CA HIS A 149 2.85 -1.25 -15.27
C HIS A 149 3.67 0.03 -15.45
N PHE A 150 3.22 1.13 -14.84
CA PHE A 150 3.96 2.39 -14.84
C PHE A 150 5.39 2.23 -14.32
N ILE A 151 5.57 1.55 -13.18
CA ILE A 151 6.88 1.31 -12.55
C ILE A 151 7.78 0.44 -13.46
N THR A 152 7.22 -0.58 -14.11
CA THR A 152 7.97 -1.45 -15.02
C THR A 152 8.38 -0.76 -16.32
N GLU A 153 7.49 0.06 -16.90
CA GLU A 153 7.77 0.80 -18.14
C GLU A 153 8.73 1.97 -17.93
N ALA A 154 8.75 2.54 -16.71
CA ALA A 154 9.68 3.60 -16.35
C ALA A 154 11.17 3.18 -16.36
N ASN A 155 11.49 1.93 -16.72
CA ASN A 155 12.85 1.39 -16.83
C ASN A 155 13.68 1.72 -15.58
N ILE A 156 13.21 1.25 -14.43
CA ILE A 156 13.99 1.30 -13.18
C ILE A 156 15.13 0.28 -13.33
N GLN A 157 16.25 0.73 -13.90
CA GLN A 157 17.56 0.05 -13.94
C GLN A 157 18.54 0.77 -13.03
#